data_AF-A0A9W7LYR4-F1
#
_entry.id   AF-A0A9W7LYR4-F1
#
_cell.length_a   1.000
_cell.length_b   1.000
_cell.length_c   1.000
_cell.angle_alpha   90.00
_cell.angle_beta   90.00
_cell.angle_gamma   90.00
#
_symmetry.space_group_name_H-M   'P 1'
#
loop_
_entity.id
_entity.type
_entity.pdbx_description
1 polymer ?
#
loop_
_entity_poly.entity_id
_entity_poly.type
_entity_poly.pdbx_seq_one_letter_code
_entity_poly.pdbx_strand_id
1 'polypeptide(L)'
;MKKSKLINMLDEVEQRYRQYHHQMQIVVSSFEQAAGFGAAKSYTALALKTISKQFRCLKDAISEQIKATSKGLGEEDCLGTKVEGSRLRYVDQQLRQQRALQQLGMVQHND
;
A
#
# COMPACT_ATOMS: atom_id res chain seq x y z
N MET A 1 -2.73 -7.58 14.59
CA MET A 1 -3.85 -7.48 13.63
C MET A 1 -3.42 -8.17 12.32
N LYS A 2 -4.30 -8.93 11.64
CA LYS A 2 -3.93 -9.63 10.39
C LYS A 2 -3.91 -8.65 9.21
N LYS A 3 -2.91 -8.77 8.31
CA LYS A 3 -2.78 -7.94 7.10
C LYS A 3 -4.03 -7.96 6.22
N SER A 4 -4.65 -9.12 6.01
CA SER A 4 -5.89 -9.26 5.24
C SER A 4 -7.04 -8.41 5.79
N LYS A 5 -7.15 -8.29 7.12
CA LYS A 5 -8.18 -7.42 7.74
C LYS A 5 -7.93 -5.95 7.43
N LEU A 6 -6.67 -5.50 7.40
CA LEU A 6 -6.33 -4.12 7.04
C LEU A 6 -6.63 -3.81 5.57
N ILE A 7 -6.36 -4.76 4.67
CA ILE A 7 -6.70 -4.63 3.25
C ILE A 7 -8.22 -4.49 3.08
N ASN A 8 -9.01 -5.37 3.70
CA ASN A 8 -10.47 -5.26 3.64
C ASN A 8 -10.99 -3.92 4.21
N MET A 9 -10.37 -3.42 5.28
CA MET A 9 -10.72 -2.10 5.84
C MET A 9 -10.37 -0.96 4.88
N LEU A 10 -9.25 -1.05 4.15
CA LEU A 10 -8.89 -0.07 3.14
C LEU A 10 -9.94 -0.03 2.01
N ASP A 11 -10.34 -1.20 1.51
CA ASP A 11 -11.37 -1.33 0.48
C ASP A 11 -12.72 -0.75 0.94
N GLU A 12 -13.11 -1.01 2.19
CA GLU A 12 -14.35 -0.48 2.77
C GLU A 12 -14.30 1.06 2.87
N VAL A 13 -13.17 1.64 3.29
CA VAL A 13 -12.98 3.10 3.37
C VAL A 13 -13.13 3.74 1.99
N GLU A 14 -12.54 3.16 0.95
CA GLU A 14 -12.67 3.65 -0.42
C GLU A 14 -14.11 3.52 -0.95
N GLN A 15 -14.77 2.39 -0.65
CA GLN A 15 -16.17 2.18 -1.03
C GLN A 15 -17.09 3.22 -0.36
N ARG A 16 -16.92 3.45 0.95
CA ARG A 16 -17.72 4.43 1.70
C ARG A 16 -17.46 5.86 1.24
N TYR A 17 -16.22 6.18 0.84
CA TYR A 17 -15.92 7.50 0.26
C TYR A 17 -16.67 7.73 -1.07
N ARG A 18 -16.74 6.70 -1.94
CA ARG A 18 -17.53 6.79 -3.19
C ARG A 18 -19.01 6.98 -2.91
N GLN A 19 -19.57 6.25 -1.95
CA GLN A 19 -20.97 6.39 -1.54
C GLN A 19 -21.27 7.78 -0.98
N TYR A 20 -20.39 8.29 -0.13
CA TYR A 20 -20.49 9.64 0.42
C TYR A 20 -20.55 10.71 -0.70
N HIS A 21 -19.63 10.63 -1.67
CA HIS A 21 -19.60 11.59 -2.77
C HIS A 21 -20.87 11.53 -3.62
N HIS A 22 -21.36 10.32 -3.90
CA HIS A 22 -22.61 10.14 -4.64
C HIS A 22 -23.82 10.71 -3.89
N GLN A 23 -23.94 10.44 -2.59
CA GLN A 23 -25.02 11.01 -1.76
C GLN A 23 -24.93 12.53 -1.69
N MET A 24 -23.72 13.08 -1.59
CA MET A 24 -23.55 14.53 -1.56
C MET A 24 -23.93 15.20 -2.88
N GLN A 25 -23.71 14.54 -4.03
CA GLN A 25 -24.20 15.04 -5.32
C GLN A 25 -25.73 15.13 -5.34
N ILE A 26 -26.43 14.13 -4.80
CA ILE A 26 -27.90 14.16 -4.68
C ILE A 26 -28.33 15.36 -3.82
N VAL A 27 -27.70 15.57 -2.66
CA VAL A 27 -27.99 16.73 -1.80
C VAL A 27 -27.76 18.04 -2.55
N VAL A 28 -26.63 18.20 -3.24
CA VAL A 28 -26.34 19.41 -4.03
C VAL A 28 -27.43 19.64 -5.07
N SER A 29 -27.78 18.63 -5.86
CA SER A 29 -28.81 18.73 -6.88
C SER A 29 -30.19 19.09 -6.31
N SER A 30 -30.57 18.58 -5.13
CA SER A 30 -31.85 18.94 -4.50
C SER A 30 -31.89 20.41 -4.07
N PHE A 31 -30.80 20.92 -3.49
CA PHE A 31 -30.72 22.33 -3.10
C PHE A 31 -30.72 23.25 -4.32
N GLU A 32 -30.00 22.89 -5.38
CA GLU A 32 -29.94 23.72 -6.59
C GLU A 32 -31.25 23.73 -7.38
N GLN A 33 -32.01 22.62 -7.38
CA GLN A 33 -33.35 22.59 -7.94
C GLN A 33 -34.35 23.47 -7.16
N ALA A 34 -34.22 23.54 -5.84
CA ALA A 34 -35.15 24.28 -4.99
C ALA A 34 -34.85 25.79 -4.92
N ALA A 35 -33.57 26.18 -4.93
CA ALA A 35 -33.14 27.54 -4.62
C ALA A 35 -32.16 28.14 -5.65
N GLY A 36 -31.95 27.45 -6.77
CA GLY A 36 -31.08 27.90 -7.86
C GLY A 36 -29.62 27.49 -7.70
N PHE A 37 -28.85 27.71 -8.77
CA PHE A 37 -27.45 27.31 -8.87
C PHE A 37 -26.61 27.85 -7.70
N GLY A 38 -25.79 26.99 -7.09
CA GLY A 38 -24.90 27.37 -5.99
C GLY A 38 -25.57 27.46 -4.61
N ALA A 39 -26.90 27.32 -4.49
CA ALA A 39 -27.60 27.37 -3.22
C ALA A 39 -27.11 26.30 -2.22
N ALA A 40 -26.66 25.14 -2.71
CA ALA A 40 -26.11 24.07 -1.88
C ALA A 40 -24.80 24.46 -1.17
N LYS A 41 -24.01 25.36 -1.77
CA LYS A 41 -22.61 25.60 -1.39
C LYS A 41 -22.44 26.01 0.07
N SER A 42 -23.33 26.87 0.57
CA SER A 42 -23.31 27.36 1.96
C SER A 42 -23.50 26.24 2.99
N TYR A 43 -24.13 25.15 2.60
CA TYR A 43 -24.44 24.02 3.48
C TYR A 43 -23.48 22.85 3.31
N THR A 44 -23.02 22.59 2.09
CA THR A 44 -22.27 21.37 1.77
C THR A 44 -20.76 21.57 1.72
N ALA A 45 -20.25 22.78 1.48
CA ALA A 45 -18.82 23.00 1.25
C ALA A 45 -17.93 22.58 2.43
N LEU A 46 -18.34 22.91 3.67
CA LEU A 46 -17.59 22.52 4.85
C LEU A 46 -17.66 21.01 5.11
N ALA A 47 -18.84 20.41 4.91
CA ALA A 47 -19.04 18.98 5.09
C ALA A 47 -18.16 18.19 4.10
N LEU A 48 -18.20 18.54 2.82
CA LEU A 48 -17.34 17.98 1.76
C LEU A 48 -15.87 18.03 2.15
N LYS A 49 -15.36 19.21 2.49
CA LYS A 49 -13.96 19.38 2.86
C LYS A 49 -13.58 18.54 4.08
N THR A 50 -14.42 18.56 5.11
CA THR A 50 -14.13 17.91 6.40
C THR A 50 -14.16 16.40 6.29
N ILE A 51 -15.22 15.86 5.70
CA ILE A 51 -15.41 14.42 5.58
C ILE A 51 -14.40 13.82 4.58
N SER A 52 -14.13 14.49 3.45
CA SER A 52 -13.06 14.05 2.54
C SER A 52 -11.68 14.02 3.22
N LYS A 53 -11.39 14.97 4.11
CA LYS A 53 -10.15 14.94 4.91
C LYS A 53 -10.13 13.75 5.87
N GLN A 54 -11.25 13.47 6.55
CA GLN A 54 -11.34 12.32 7.45
C GLN A 54 -11.12 10.99 6.73
N PHE A 55 -11.75 10.78 5.57
CA PHE A 55 -11.52 9.60 4.73
C PHE A 55 -10.07 9.47 4.32
N ARG A 56 -9.42 10.58 3.94
CA ARG A 56 -7.99 10.58 3.59
C ARG A 56 -7.12 10.16 4.77
N CYS A 57 -7.29 10.79 5.93
CA CYS A 57 -6.52 10.45 7.13
C CYS A 57 -6.71 8.99 7.53
N LEU A 58 -7.92 8.45 7.41
CA LEU A 58 -8.20 7.05 7.70
C LEU A 58 -7.50 6.10 6.72
N LYS A 59 -7.57 6.43 5.42
CA LYS A 59 -6.86 5.68 4.37
C LYS A 59 -5.34 5.67 4.62
N ASP A 60 -4.78 6.83 4.96
CA ASP A 60 -3.35 6.99 5.22
C ASP A 60 -2.93 6.17 6.45
N ALA A 61 -3.65 6.25 7.56
CA ALA A 61 -3.37 5.48 8.77
C ALA A 61 -3.45 3.96 8.54
N ILE A 62 -4.44 3.48 7.78
CA ILE A 62 -4.55 2.06 7.43
C ILE A 62 -3.39 1.64 6.54
N SER A 63 -3.01 2.47 5.55
CA SER A 63 -1.90 2.19 4.64
C SER A 63 -0.56 2.10 5.37
N GLU A 64 -0.32 3.01 6.32
CA GLU A 64 0.85 2.97 7.20
C GLU A 64 0.88 1.69 8.05
N GLN A 65 -0.27 1.31 8.61
CA GLN A 65 -0.37 0.07 9.39
C GLN A 65 -0.14 -1.18 8.54
N ILE A 66 -0.59 -1.21 7.27
CA ILE A 66 -0.29 -2.29 6.33
C ILE A 66 1.22 -2.42 6.11
N LYS A 67 1.89 -1.31 5.80
CA LYS A 67 3.35 -1.28 5.61
C LYS A 67 4.10 -1.75 6.85
N ALA A 68 3.72 -1.26 8.04
CA ALA A 68 4.33 -1.69 9.30
C ALA A 68 4.11 -3.19 9.56
N THR A 69 2.92 -3.70 9.26
CA THR A 69 2.59 -5.12 9.42
C THR A 69 3.37 -5.99 8.44
N SER A 70 3.52 -5.58 7.17
CA SER A 70 4.32 -6.32 6.18
C SER A 70 5.80 -6.38 6.53
N LYS A 71 6.38 -5.25 6.97
CA LYS A 71 7.77 -5.24 7.50
C LYS A 71 7.96 -6.22 8.66
N GLY A 72 7.01 -6.27 9.61
CA GLY A 72 7.06 -7.20 10.73
C GLY A 72 6.91 -8.68 10.34
N LEU A 73 6.29 -8.97 9.18
CA LEU A 73 6.16 -10.32 8.63
C LEU A 73 7.37 -10.75 7.78
N GLY A 74 8.39 -9.89 7.64
CA GLY A 74 9.51 -10.14 6.73
C GLY A 74 9.12 -10.04 5.25
N GLU A 75 7.93 -9.53 4.94
CA GLU A 75 7.54 -9.12 3.59
C GLU A 75 8.20 -7.76 3.32
N GLU A 76 9.46 -7.78 2.92
CA GLU A 76 10.14 -6.57 2.46
C GLU A 76 9.47 -6.10 1.16
N ASP A 77 9.02 -4.84 1.14
CA ASP A 77 8.32 -4.24 0.00
C ASP A 77 9.22 -4.29 -1.25
N CYS A 78 9.07 -5.32 -2.07
CA CYS A 78 9.61 -5.42 -3.43
C CYS A 78 8.87 -4.47 -4.41
N LEU A 79 8.46 -3.29 -3.95
CA LEU A 79 7.88 -2.25 -4.78
C LEU A 79 8.91 -1.12 -4.94
N GLY A 80 9.91 -1.41 -5.77
CA GLY A 80 10.74 -0.38 -6.38
C GLY A 80 11.99 0.01 -5.60
N THR A 81 12.98 -0.87 -5.52
CA THR A 81 14.36 -0.61 -5.95
C THR A 81 15.09 -1.93 -6.03
N LYS A 82 15.77 -2.12 -7.16
CA LYS A 82 16.72 -3.18 -7.45
C LYS A 82 17.89 -3.12 -6.45
N VAL A 83 17.71 -3.64 -5.25
CA VAL A 83 18.79 -4.01 -4.32
C VAL A 83 18.41 -5.37 -3.75
N GLU A 84 18.58 -6.40 -4.56
CA GLU A 84 19.59 -7.42 -4.24
C GLU A 84 19.39 -8.01 -2.84
N GLY A 85 18.84 -9.23 -2.82
CA GLY A 85 19.01 -10.18 -1.72
C GLY A 85 20.50 -10.50 -1.51
N SER A 86 21.22 -9.52 -0.96
CA SER A 86 22.66 -9.38 -1.07
C SER A 86 23.38 -10.36 -0.14
N ARG A 87 22.79 -10.72 1.00
CA ARG A 87 23.46 -11.61 1.96
C ARG A 87 23.34 -13.07 1.55
N LEU A 88 22.15 -13.52 1.17
CA LEU A 88 21.91 -14.92 0.80
C LEU A 88 22.56 -15.28 -0.55
N ARG A 89 22.51 -14.40 -1.55
CA ARG A 89 23.22 -14.62 -2.82
C ARG A 89 24.73 -14.55 -2.66
N TYR A 90 25.27 -13.66 -1.83
CA TYR A 90 26.71 -13.60 -1.58
C TYR A 90 27.21 -14.89 -0.91
N VAL A 91 26.46 -15.41 0.07
CA VAL A 91 26.79 -16.70 0.71
C VAL A 91 26.71 -17.85 -0.28
N ASP A 92 25.66 -17.94 -1.12
CA ASP A 92 25.55 -19.00 -2.14
C ASP A 92 26.68 -18.91 -3.18
N GLN A 93 27.02 -17.70 -3.63
CA GLN A 93 28.11 -17.46 -4.58
C GLN A 93 29.46 -17.88 -4.00
N GLN A 94 29.74 -17.55 -2.73
CA GLN A 94 30.95 -17.99 -2.02
C GLN A 94 31.00 -19.52 -1.88
N LEU A 95 29.88 -20.16 -1.54
CA LEU A 95 29.81 -21.60 -1.35
C LEU A 95 30.02 -22.36 -2.67
N ARG A 96 29.46 -21.84 -3.77
CA ARG A 96 29.70 -22.33 -5.14
C ARG A 96 31.16 -22.14 -5.56
N GLN A 97 31.76 -20.98 -5.30
CA GLN A 97 33.18 -20.74 -5.60
C GLN A 97 34.09 -21.68 -4.79
N GLN A 98 33.82 -21.88 -3.50
CA GLN A 98 34.59 -22.79 -2.66
C GLN A 98 34.51 -24.25 -3.16
N ARG A 99 33.32 -24.71 -3.60
CA ARG A 99 33.18 -26.04 -4.24
C ARG A 99 33.89 -26.14 -5.59
N ALA A 100 33.92 -25.07 -6.38
CA ALA A 100 34.63 -25.07 -7.65
C ALA A 100 36.15 -25.18 -7.44
N LEU A 101 36.70 -24.47 -6.45
CA LEU A 101 38.11 -24.53 -6.10
C LEU A 101 38.52 -25.91 -5.54
N GLN A 102 37.68 -26.54 -4.72
CA GLN A 102 37.94 -27.90 -4.24
C GLN A 102 37.96 -28.92 -5.38
N GLN A 103 37.09 -28.79 -6.39
CA GLN A 103 37.11 -29.68 -7.56
C GLN A 103 38.35 -29.47 -8.43
N LEU A 104 38.87 -28.25 -8.56
CA LEU A 104 40.09 -27.99 -9.31
C LEU A 104 41.34 -28.59 -8.64
N GLY A 105 41.37 -28.61 -7.30
CA GLY A 105 42.45 -29.23 -6.52
C GLY A 105 42.45 -30.76 -6.54
N MET A 106 41.35 -31.41 -6.92
CA MET A 106 41.26 -32.88 -7.03
C MET A 106 41.63 -33.39 -8.43
N VAL A 107 41.83 -32.50 -9.41
CA VAL A 107 42.13 -32.85 -10.82
C VAL A 107 43.64 -32.79 -11.12
N GLN A 108 44.49 -32.35 -10.18
CA GLN A 108 45.93 -32.17 -10.39
C GLN A 108 46.84 -33.27 -9.83
N HIS A 109 46.30 -34.39 -9.36
CA HIS A 109 47.09 -35.58 -9.00
C HIS A 109 46.72 -36.75 -9.90
N ASN A 110 47.28 -36.76 -11.10
CA ASN A 110 47.46 -37.95 -11.93
C ASN A 110 48.52 -37.62 -12.98
N ASP A 111 49.78 -37.75 -12.58
CA ASP A 111 50.93 -38.12 -13.42
C ASP A 111 52.01 -38.70 -12.50
#